data_AF-A0A024QFP4-F1
#
_entry.id   AF-A0A024QFP4-F1
#
_cell.length_a   1.000
_cell.length_b   1.000
_cell.length_c   1.000
_cell.angle_alpha   90.00
_cell.angle_beta   90.00
_cell.angle_gamma   90.00
#
_symmetry.space_group_name_H-M   'P 1'
#
loop_
_entity.id
_entity.type
_entity.pdbx_description
1 polymer ?
#
loop_
_entity_poly.entity_id
_entity_poly.type
_entity_poly.pdbx_seq_one_letter_code
_entity_poly.pdbx_strand_id
1 'polypeptide(L)'
;MDETEWDIQEVKRLKKKQLIQYNFGMLFLFLLFAYYVKTGGTFLAFLILCCVFFWIMAAHTLYTLKTGKMIGTKTNRLVQAFDRDHRGERRWKRKTMTEAVIISMISVIFTVLLFMINFDSVKLDFPSDTFPLIGGWLGFNIGEIVRMNNL
;
A
#
# COMPACT_ATOMS: atom_id res chain seq x y z
N MET A 1 -30.51 11.16 -10.64
CA MET A 1 -29.86 10.63 -9.43
C MET A 1 -30.10 9.15 -9.51
N ASP A 2 -29.26 8.44 -10.27
CA ASP A 2 -29.37 6.99 -10.38
C ASP A 2 -28.79 6.42 -9.08
N GLU A 3 -29.67 6.12 -8.13
CA GLU A 3 -29.33 5.32 -6.97
C GLU A 3 -28.94 3.94 -7.50
N THR A 4 -27.64 3.75 -7.72
CA THR A 4 -27.10 2.43 -8.01
C THR A 4 -27.25 1.65 -6.71
N GLU A 5 -28.31 0.83 -6.60
CA GLU A 5 -28.48 -0.07 -5.46
C GLU A 5 -27.33 -1.08 -5.45
N TRP A 6 -26.35 -0.80 -4.59
CA TRP A 6 -25.21 -1.70 -4.39
C TRP A 6 -25.63 -2.90 -3.55
N ASP A 7 -25.37 -4.11 -4.04
CA ASP A 7 -25.46 -5.31 -3.22
C ASP A 7 -24.34 -5.30 -2.17
N ILE A 8 -24.69 -4.93 -0.94
CA ILE A 8 -23.77 -4.84 0.20
C ILE A 8 -23.12 -6.20 0.49
N GLN A 9 -23.81 -7.32 0.27
CA GLN A 9 -23.27 -8.66 0.48
C GLN A 9 -22.21 -8.99 -0.58
N GLU A 10 -22.45 -8.61 -1.84
CA GLU A 10 -21.45 -8.71 -2.90
C GLU A 10 -20.22 -7.84 -2.61
N VAL A 11 -20.42 -6.59 -2.21
CA VAL A 11 -19.32 -5.67 -1.85
C VAL A 11 -18.49 -6.22 -0.69
N LYS A 12 -19.13 -6.75 0.36
CA LYS A 12 -18.42 -7.42 1.48
C LYS A 12 -17.60 -8.61 1.01
N ARG A 13 -18.15 -9.45 0.12
CA ARG A 13 -17.43 -10.58 -0.48
C ARG A 13 -16.20 -10.12 -1.28
N LEU A 14 -16.33 -9.06 -2.08
CA LEU A 14 -15.24 -8.50 -2.87
C LEU A 14 -14.15 -7.88 -1.99
N LYS A 15 -14.53 -7.13 -0.95
CA LYS A 15 -13.59 -6.59 0.05
C LYS A 15 -12.84 -7.70 0.79
N LYS A 16 -13.52 -8.77 1.18
CA LYS A 16 -12.88 -9.95 1.80
C LYS A 16 -11.88 -10.62 0.86
N LYS A 17 -12.23 -10.79 -0.42
CA LYS A 17 -11.31 -11.34 -1.44
C LYS A 17 -10.08 -10.46 -1.60
N GLN A 18 -10.26 -9.15 -1.65
CA GLN A 18 -9.17 -8.18 -1.75
C GLN A 18 -8.27 -8.22 -0.50
N LEU A 19 -8.84 -8.33 0.70
CA LEU A 19 -8.09 -8.49 1.95
C LEU A 19 -7.23 -9.76 1.94
N ILE A 20 -7.78 -10.88 1.48
CA ILE A 20 -7.04 -12.14 1.32
C ILE A 20 -5.88 -11.96 0.33
N GLN A 21 -6.12 -11.33 -0.82
CA GLN A 21 -5.07 -11.05 -1.81
C GLN A 21 -3.95 -10.18 -1.24
N TYR A 22 -4.28 -9.13 -0.47
CA TYR A 22 -3.28 -8.30 0.19
C TYR A 22 -2.48 -9.08 1.24
N ASN A 23 -3.13 -9.94 2.02
CA ASN A 23 -2.43 -10.79 2.98
C ASN A 23 -1.48 -11.78 2.31
N PHE A 24 -1.89 -12.42 1.21
CA PHE A 24 -0.98 -13.27 0.43
C PHE A 24 0.19 -12.48 -0.16
N GLY A 25 -0.07 -11.27 -0.69
CA GLY A 25 0.98 -10.39 -1.20
C GLY A 25 1.98 -10.00 -0.12
N MET A 26 1.50 -9.61 1.06
CA MET A 26 2.34 -9.30 2.22
C MET A 26 3.16 -10.51 2.68
N LEU A 27 2.53 -11.68 2.77
CA LEU A 27 3.22 -12.93 3.14
C LEU A 27 4.33 -13.28 2.15
N PHE A 28 4.06 -13.12 0.85
CA PHE A 28 5.08 -13.30 -0.18
C PHE A 28 6.23 -12.30 -0.05
N LEU A 29 5.94 -11.01 0.19
CA LEU A 29 6.97 -10.00 0.46
C LEU A 29 7.79 -10.31 1.72
N PHE A 30 7.15 -10.83 2.78
CA PHE A 30 7.85 -11.25 4.00
C PHE A 30 8.84 -12.38 3.71
N LEU A 31 8.43 -13.41 2.97
CA LEU A 31 9.32 -14.52 2.59
C LEU A 31 10.48 -14.04 1.73
N LEU A 32 10.22 -13.17 0.75
CA LEU A 32 11.27 -12.60 -0.09
C LEU A 32 12.28 -11.78 0.72
N PHE A 33 11.82 -10.95 1.65
CA PHE A 33 12.72 -10.17 2.50
C PHE A 33 13.53 -11.07 3.44
N ALA A 34 12.89 -12.06 4.08
CA ALA A 34 13.58 -13.01 4.95
C ALA A 34 14.67 -13.78 4.18
N TYR A 35 14.38 -14.20 2.95
CA TYR A 35 15.36 -14.81 2.06
C TYR A 35 16.50 -13.85 1.70
N TYR A 36 16.17 -12.60 1.36
CA TYR A 36 17.15 -11.57 1.02
C TYR A 36 18.12 -11.26 2.18
N VAL A 37 17.60 -11.12 3.41
CA VAL A 37 18.43 -10.96 4.61
C VAL A 37 19.31 -12.19 4.83
N LYS A 38 18.71 -13.39 4.79
CA LYS A 38 19.44 -14.65 5.04
C LYS A 38 20.57 -14.92 4.04
N THR A 39 20.42 -14.46 2.80
CA THR A 39 21.46 -14.58 1.76
C THR A 39 22.54 -13.49 1.85
N GLY A 40 22.47 -12.61 2.84
CA GLY A 40 23.47 -11.55 3.06
C GLY A 40 23.27 -10.34 2.15
N GLY A 41 22.02 -10.05 1.77
CA GLY A 41 21.68 -8.89 0.95
C GLY A 41 22.23 -7.58 1.51
N THR A 42 22.61 -6.67 0.62
CA THR A 42 23.17 -5.36 1.00
C THR A 42 22.07 -4.38 1.40
N PHE A 43 22.36 -3.49 2.34
CA PHE A 43 21.43 -2.43 2.72
C PHE A 43 21.14 -1.48 1.55
N LEU A 44 22.15 -1.19 0.73
CA LEU A 44 22.03 -0.32 -0.44
C LEU A 44 20.98 -0.83 -1.45
N ALA A 45 21.05 -2.11 -1.84
CA ALA A 45 20.10 -2.66 -2.81
C ALA A 45 18.67 -2.73 -2.24
N PHE A 46 18.51 -2.97 -0.93
CA PHE A 46 17.21 -2.86 -0.27
C PHE A 46 16.65 -1.43 -0.34
N LEU A 47 17.48 -0.42 -0.03
CA LEU A 47 17.06 0.98 -0.02
C LEU A 47 16.73 1.48 -1.44
N ILE A 48 17.49 1.06 -2.45
CA ILE A 48 17.16 1.31 -3.87
C ILE A 48 15.80 0.72 -4.21
N LEU A 49 15.53 -0.53 -3.83
CA LEU A 49 14.26 -1.20 -4.10
C LEU A 49 13.08 -0.48 -3.43
N CYS A 50 13.22 -0.08 -2.16
CA CYS A 50 12.24 0.75 -1.46
C CYS A 50 12.02 2.09 -2.17
N CYS A 51 13.08 2.76 -2.60
CA CYS A 51 13.00 4.04 -3.29
C CYS A 51 12.22 3.91 -4.61
N VAL A 52 12.55 2.92 -5.44
CA VAL A 52 11.82 2.63 -6.68
C VAL A 52 10.36 2.32 -6.40
N PHE A 53 10.07 1.49 -5.39
CA PHE A 53 8.70 1.17 -5.00
C PHE A 53 7.90 2.41 -4.57
N PHE A 54 8.46 3.27 -3.72
CA PHE A 54 7.79 4.50 -3.28
C PHE A 54 7.57 5.49 -4.42
N TRP A 55 8.52 5.62 -5.36
CA TRP A 55 8.34 6.44 -6.55
C TRP A 55 7.25 5.92 -7.48
N ILE A 56 7.16 4.60 -7.69
CA ILE A 56 6.07 3.98 -8.44
C ILE A 56 4.72 4.27 -7.76
N MET A 57 4.65 4.12 -6.44
CA MET A 57 3.44 4.42 -5.66
C MET A 57 3.05 5.89 -5.72
N ALA A 58 4.03 6.81 -5.64
CA ALA A 58 3.82 8.25 -5.79
C ALA A 58 3.28 8.59 -7.19
N ALA A 59 3.89 8.04 -8.24
CA ALA A 59 3.45 8.24 -9.61
C ALA A 59 2.02 7.70 -9.82
N HIS A 60 1.71 6.52 -9.29
CA HIS A 60 0.40 5.91 -9.36
C HIS A 60 -0.69 6.73 -8.63
N THR A 61 -0.39 7.21 -7.42
CA THR A 61 -1.33 8.05 -6.66
C THR A 61 -1.54 9.42 -7.29
N LEU A 62 -0.48 10.05 -7.81
CA LEU A 62 -0.58 11.29 -8.59
C LEU A 62 -1.38 11.10 -9.89
N TYR A 63 -1.16 10.00 -10.60
CA TYR A 63 -1.96 9.65 -11.77
C TYR A 63 -3.44 9.50 -11.42
N THR A 64 -3.75 8.79 -10.34
CA THR A 64 -5.13 8.58 -9.87
C THR A 64 -5.78 9.90 -9.46
N LEU A 65 -5.03 10.78 -8.79
CA LEU A 65 -5.50 12.10 -8.38
C LEU A 65 -5.80 13.01 -9.59
N LYS A 66 -4.95 12.98 -10.62
CA LYS A 66 -5.13 13.78 -11.84
C LYS A 66 -6.24 13.25 -12.74
N THR A 67 -6.27 11.95 -12.99
CA THR A 67 -7.20 11.35 -13.97
C THR A 67 -8.54 10.97 -13.36
N GLY A 68 -8.61 10.81 -12.04
CA GLY A 68 -9.76 10.22 -11.36
C GLY A 68 -10.00 8.76 -11.72
N LYS A 69 -9.14 8.15 -12.55
CA LYS A 69 -9.25 6.77 -13.02
C LYS A 69 -8.38 5.87 -12.14
N MET A 70 -9.01 4.82 -11.63
CA MET A 70 -8.34 3.85 -10.76
C MET A 70 -7.76 2.72 -11.61
N ILE A 71 -6.44 2.58 -11.57
CA ILE A 71 -5.73 1.46 -12.20
C ILE A 71 -5.80 0.26 -11.25
N GLY A 72 -6.18 -0.90 -11.76
CA GLY A 72 -6.29 -2.11 -10.95
C GLY A 72 -7.17 -3.17 -11.58
N THR A 73 -7.32 -4.27 -10.84
CA THR A 73 -8.22 -5.37 -11.22
C THR A 73 -9.68 -4.90 -11.22
N LYS A 74 -10.56 -5.62 -11.94
CA LYS A 74 -12.00 -5.33 -11.95
C LYS A 74 -12.57 -5.26 -10.52
N THR A 75 -12.15 -6.18 -9.64
CA THR A 75 -12.52 -6.19 -8.22
C THR A 75 -12.11 -4.91 -7.51
N ASN A 76 -10.86 -4.46 -7.65
CA ASN A 76 -10.37 -3.27 -6.97
C ASN A 76 -11.11 -2.00 -7.46
N ARG A 77 -11.37 -1.90 -8.77
CA ARG A 77 -12.14 -0.79 -9.34
C ARG A 77 -13.56 -0.71 -8.78
N LEU A 78 -14.23 -1.85 -8.65
CA LEU A 78 -15.62 -1.92 -8.17
C LEU A 78 -15.72 -1.58 -6.68
N VAL A 79 -14.82 -2.14 -5.86
CA VAL A 79 -14.73 -1.81 -4.43
C VAL A 79 -14.42 -0.33 -4.21
N GLN A 80 -13.50 0.25 -4.99
CA GLN A 80 -13.16 1.66 -4.86
C GLN A 80 -14.26 2.59 -5.39
N ALA A 81 -15.00 2.18 -6.43
CA ALA A 81 -16.16 2.91 -6.92
C ALA A 81 -17.26 2.97 -5.85
N PHE A 82 -17.58 1.83 -5.22
CA PHE A 82 -18.47 1.77 -4.07
C PHE A 82 -18.01 2.69 -2.94
N ASP A 83 -16.72 2.64 -2.55
CA ASP A 83 -16.20 3.48 -1.48
C ASP A 83 -16.26 4.98 -1.82
N ARG A 84 -16.08 5.35 -3.09
CA ARG A 84 -16.18 6.74 -3.57
C ARG A 84 -17.62 7.23 -3.53
N ASP A 85 -18.57 6.38 -3.91
CA ASP A 85 -20.00 6.66 -3.87
C ASP A 85 -20.50 6.80 -2.43
N HIS A 86 -20.22 5.79 -1.59
CA HIS A 86 -20.66 5.73 -0.20
C HIS A 86 -20.01 6.80 0.72
N ARG A 87 -18.74 7.16 0.50
CA ARG A 87 -18.04 8.18 1.33
C ARG A 87 -18.11 9.59 0.77
N GLY A 88 -18.61 9.74 -0.46
CA GLY A 88 -18.66 11.00 -1.19
C GLY A 88 -17.33 11.42 -1.81
N GLU A 89 -17.45 12.02 -3.00
CA GLU A 89 -16.31 12.40 -3.84
C GLU A 89 -15.35 13.41 -3.20
N ARG A 90 -15.88 14.38 -2.42
CA ARG A 90 -15.06 15.37 -1.71
C ARG A 90 -14.14 14.72 -0.67
N ARG A 91 -14.65 13.74 0.08
CA ARG A 91 -13.88 13.02 1.11
C ARG A 91 -12.86 12.10 0.46
N TRP A 92 -13.23 11.44 -0.64
CA TRP A 92 -12.31 10.64 -1.45
C TRP A 92 -11.13 11.50 -1.95
N LYS A 93 -11.40 12.63 -2.60
CA LYS A 93 -10.37 13.52 -3.15
C LYS A 93 -9.41 14.04 -2.07
N ARG A 94 -9.93 14.43 -0.90
CA ARG A 94 -9.09 14.86 0.24
C ARG A 94 -8.17 13.73 0.70
N LYS A 95 -8.71 12.51 0.89
CA LYS A 95 -7.91 11.36 1.32
C LYS A 95 -6.82 11.01 0.31
N THR A 96 -7.16 10.95 -0.98
CA THR A 96 -6.19 10.65 -2.05
C THR A 96 -5.12 11.74 -2.16
N MET A 97 -5.46 13.01 -1.94
CA MET A 97 -4.48 14.10 -1.90
C MET A 97 -3.52 13.96 -0.71
N THR A 98 -4.05 13.67 0.49
CA THR A 98 -3.21 13.41 1.67
C THR A 98 -2.28 12.23 1.45
N GLU A 99 -2.78 11.15 0.86
CA GLU A 99 -1.98 9.96 0.52
C GLU A 99 -0.86 10.30 -0.47
N ALA A 100 -1.17 11.05 -1.54
CA ALA A 100 -0.18 11.47 -2.53
C ALA A 100 0.92 12.35 -1.90
N VAL A 101 0.56 13.27 -1.01
CA VAL A 101 1.52 14.14 -0.31
C VAL A 101 2.43 13.32 0.60
N ILE A 102 1.85 12.44 1.43
CA ILE A 102 2.62 11.61 2.37
C ILE A 102 3.57 10.69 1.61
N ILE A 103 3.09 9.97 0.59
CA ILE A 103 3.93 9.05 -0.19
C ILE A 103 5.04 9.83 -0.91
N SER A 104 4.73 10.98 -1.51
CA SER A 104 5.75 11.80 -2.18
C SER A 104 6.83 12.30 -1.20
N MET A 105 6.42 12.74 0.00
CA MET A 105 7.35 13.15 1.05
C MET A 105 8.27 12.00 1.48
N ILE A 106 7.70 10.80 1.68
CA ILE A 106 8.47 9.59 2.01
C ILE A 106 9.44 9.26 0.87
N SER A 107 9.01 9.29 -0.40
CA SER A 107 9.88 9.04 -1.56
C SER A 107 11.08 9.98 -1.59
N VAL A 108 10.87 11.28 -1.32
CA VAL A 108 11.94 12.27 -1.28
C VAL A 108 12.91 11.98 -0.13
N ILE A 109 12.41 11.68 1.07
CA ILE A 109 13.26 11.33 2.23
C ILE A 109 14.15 10.12 1.90
N PHE A 110 13.57 9.05 1.35
CA PHE A 110 14.34 7.86 0.95
C PHE A 110 15.38 8.17 -0.13
N THR A 111 15.04 9.03 -1.09
CA THR A 111 15.97 9.47 -2.14
C THR A 111 17.14 10.24 -1.53
N VAL A 112 16.89 11.18 -0.61
CA VAL A 112 17.95 11.94 0.06
C VAL A 112 18.86 11.02 0.87
N LEU A 113 18.29 10.08 1.63
CA LEU A 113 19.07 9.09 2.40
C LEU A 113 19.97 8.23 1.50
N LEU A 114 19.48 7.85 0.31
CA LEU A 114 20.24 7.08 -0.68
C LEU A 114 21.52 7.79 -1.12
N PHE A 115 21.46 9.11 -1.32
CA PHE A 115 22.60 9.91 -1.78
C PHE A 115 23.48 10.45 -0.64
N MET A 116 22.92 10.61 0.56
CA MET A 116 23.63 11.22 1.69
C MET A 116 24.47 10.21 2.47
N ILE A 117 24.05 8.96 2.53
CA ILE A 117 24.73 7.92 3.32
C ILE A 117 25.57 7.04 2.39
N ASN A 118 26.85 6.89 2.72
CA ASN A 118 27.69 5.91 2.05
C ASN A 118 27.40 4.51 2.61
N PHE A 119 26.76 3.65 1.80
CA PHE A 119 26.33 2.31 2.19
C PHE A 119 27.27 1.20 1.71
N ASP A 120 28.46 1.52 1.20
CA ASP A 120 29.35 0.60 0.47
C ASP A 120 29.77 -0.68 1.24
N SER A 121 29.45 -0.82 2.53
CA SER A 121 29.80 -2.01 3.30
C SER A 121 28.78 -2.45 4.37
N VAL A 122 27.57 -1.90 4.39
CA VAL A 122 26.60 -2.24 5.46
C VAL A 122 25.76 -3.44 5.04
N LYS A 123 25.98 -4.57 5.72
CA LYS A 123 25.08 -5.74 5.64
C LYS A 123 23.75 -5.43 6.32
N LEU A 124 22.68 -5.97 5.77
CA LEU A 124 21.35 -5.84 6.33
C LEU A 124 21.17 -6.80 7.53
N ASP A 125 21.71 -6.43 8.69
CA ASP A 125 21.62 -7.24 9.92
C ASP A 125 20.35 -6.92 10.74
N PHE A 126 19.18 -6.92 10.07
CA PHE A 126 17.91 -6.82 10.80
C PHE A 126 17.63 -8.14 11.53
N PRO A 127 17.28 -8.11 12.82
CA PRO A 127 16.78 -9.29 13.50
C PRO A 127 15.53 -9.77 12.75
N SER A 128 15.60 -10.95 12.13
CA SER A 128 14.49 -11.58 11.40
C SER A 128 13.22 -11.67 12.24
N ASP A 129 13.39 -11.68 13.56
CA ASP A 129 12.37 -11.96 14.54
C ASP A 129 11.55 -10.71 14.91
N THR A 130 12.00 -9.51 14.51
CA THR A 130 11.33 -8.24 14.82
C THR A 130 11.13 -7.42 13.55
N PHE A 131 10.33 -7.96 12.64
CA PHE A 131 10.01 -7.26 11.40
C PHE A 131 9.15 -6.00 11.70
N PRO A 132 9.65 -4.78 11.46
CA PRO A 132 8.98 -3.53 11.88
C PRO A 132 7.64 -3.26 11.15
N LEU A 133 7.32 -4.05 10.12
CA LEU A 133 6.08 -3.92 9.33
C LEU A 133 4.92 -4.80 9.83
N ILE A 134 5.12 -5.68 10.83
CA ILE A 134 4.04 -6.53 11.38
C ILE A 134 2.95 -5.67 12.01
N GLY A 135 3.32 -4.61 12.75
CA GLY A 135 2.34 -3.71 13.38
C GLY A 135 1.46 -3.00 12.35
N GLY A 136 2.05 -2.50 11.27
CA GLY A 136 1.30 -1.89 10.16
C GLY A 136 0.39 -2.89 9.45
N TRP A 137 0.86 -4.12 9.24
CA TRP A 137 0.08 -5.20 8.64
C TRP A 137 -1.12 -5.62 9.50
N LEU A 138 -0.93 -5.78 10.81
CA LEU A 138 -2.01 -6.07 11.77
C LEU A 138 -3.03 -4.93 11.83
N GLY A 139 -2.55 -3.68 11.94
CA GLY A 139 -3.42 -2.50 11.96
C GLY A 139 -4.26 -2.36 10.69
N PHE A 140 -3.66 -2.61 9.52
CA PHE A 140 -4.39 -2.62 8.24
C PHE A 140 -5.50 -3.68 8.21
N ASN A 141 -5.20 -4.91 8.63
CA ASN A 141 -6.18 -5.99 8.67
C ASN A 141 -7.36 -5.69 9.61
N ILE A 142 -7.07 -5.23 10.83
CA ILE A 142 -8.10 -4.86 11.81
C ILE A 142 -8.95 -3.72 11.25
N GLY A 143 -8.33 -2.68 10.66
CA GLY A 143 -9.04 -1.55 10.08
C GLY A 143 -9.99 -1.94 8.96
N GLU A 144 -9.58 -2.86 8.07
CA GLU A 144 -10.44 -3.34 6.98
C GLU A 144 -11.59 -4.23 7.49
N ILE A 145 -11.35 -5.07 8.49
CA ILE A 145 -12.41 -5.88 9.12
C ILE A 145 -13.46 -4.99 9.78
N VAL A 146 -13.04 -4.00 10.57
CA VAL A 146 -13.96 -3.05 11.22
C VAL A 146 -14.76 -2.25 10.18
N ARG A 147 -14.11 -1.80 9.10
CA ARG A 147 -14.78 -1.09 8.00
C ARG A 147 -15.78 -1.97 7.26
N MET A 148 -15.52 -3.26 7.10
CA MET A 148 -16.49 -4.20 6.50
C MET A 148 -17.67 -4.50 7.41
N ASN A 149 -17.45 -4.57 8.73
CA ASN A 149 -18.53 -4.81 9.69
C ASN A 149 -19.47 -3.61 9.84
N ASN A 150 -18.97 -2.39 9.62
CA ASN A 150 -19.74 -1.15 9.69
C ASN A 150 -20.45 -0.76 8.37
N LEU A 151 -20.47 -1.66 7.37
CA LEU A 151 -21.24 -1.54 6.12
C LEU A 151 -22.59 -2.24 6.26
#